data_AF-A0A4R6KBD8-F1
#
_entry.id   AF-A0A4R6KBD8-F1
#
_cell.length_a   1.000
_cell.length_b   1.000
_cell.length_c   1.000
_cell.angle_alpha   90.00
_cell.angle_beta   90.00
_cell.angle_gamma   90.00
#
_symmetry.space_group_name_H-M   'P 1'
#
loop_
_entity.id
_entity.type
_entity.pdbx_description
1 polymer ?
#
loop_
_entity_poly.entity_id
_entity_poly.type
_entity_poly.pdbx_seq_one_letter_code
_entity_poly.pdbx_strand_id
1 'polypeptide(L)'
;MTARKLSISVPPEVEETIKAAAAQEGQPVSAWLAAAAVEKAQAAAAHAAGRTAVREMLAEYEAEHGPLPDESRQRARQFMMEAGLLDDQWQSAG
;
A
#
# COMPACT_ATOMS: atom_id res chain seq x y z
N MET A 1 25.04 -8.54 -13.28
CA MET A 1 24.26 -7.36 -12.82
C MET A 1 25.20 -6.39 -12.13
N THR A 2 25.16 -5.11 -12.49
CA THR A 2 25.91 -4.05 -11.80
C THR A 2 25.03 -3.42 -10.71
N ALA A 3 25.37 -3.62 -9.45
CA ALA A 3 24.68 -2.99 -8.34
C ALA A 3 25.15 -1.54 -8.18
N ARG A 4 24.20 -0.61 -8.03
CA ARG A 4 24.49 0.79 -7.65
C ARG A 4 24.51 0.88 -6.12
N LYS A 5 25.57 1.45 -5.55
CA LYS A 5 25.67 1.64 -4.10
C LYS A 5 24.75 2.79 -3.65
N LEU A 6 23.92 2.53 -2.65
CA LEU A 6 23.15 3.54 -1.93
C LEU A 6 23.69 3.63 -0.49
N SER A 7 23.83 4.84 0.02
CA SER A 7 24.19 5.10 1.40
C SER A 7 23.01 5.78 2.09
N ILE A 8 22.55 5.20 3.19
CA ILE A 8 21.43 5.73 3.97
C ILE A 8 21.86 5.86 5.42
N SER A 9 21.39 6.90 6.10
CA SER A 9 21.53 7.06 7.54
C SER A 9 20.21 6.67 8.18
N VAL A 10 20.26 5.79 9.17
CA VAL A 10 19.10 5.33 9.92
C VAL A 10 19.38 5.43 11.42
N PRO A 11 18.34 5.57 12.26
CA PRO A 11 18.50 5.44 13.70
C PRO A 11 19.09 4.07 14.10
N PRO A 12 19.88 3.98 15.19
CA PRO A 12 20.49 2.72 15.62
C PRO A 12 19.46 1.59 15.82
N GLU A 13 18.30 1.89 16.38
CA GLU A 13 17.22 0.93 16.60
C GLU A 13 16.68 0.34 15.29
N VAL A 14 16.69 1.12 14.20
CA VAL A 14 16.28 0.67 12.87
C VAL A 14 17.36 -0.21 12.26
N GLU A 15 18.63 0.17 12.40
CA GLU A 15 19.78 -0.63 11.95
C GLU A 15 19.76 -2.03 12.59
N GLU A 16 19.59 -2.10 13.91
CA GLU A 16 19.57 -3.37 14.63
C GLU A 16 18.37 -4.24 14.24
N THR A 17 17.21 -3.62 14.03
CA THR A 17 16.01 -4.32 13.54
C THR A 17 16.25 -4.92 12.15
N ILE A 18 16.86 -4.16 11.22
CA ILE A 18 17.19 -4.63 9.87
C ILE A 18 18.17 -5.80 9.92
N LYS A 19 19.23 -5.70 10.73
CA LYS A 19 20.23 -6.78 10.89
C LYS A 19 19.59 -8.05 11.44
N ALA A 20 18.74 -7.92 12.45
CA ALA A 20 18.04 -9.05 13.05
C ALA A 20 17.11 -9.75 12.04
N ALA A 21 16.32 -8.98 11.28
CA ALA A 21 15.43 -9.53 10.26
C ALA A 21 16.20 -10.24 9.14
N ALA A 22 17.27 -9.61 8.63
CA ALA A 22 18.13 -10.21 7.61
C ALA A 22 18.79 -11.51 8.11
N ALA A 23 19.25 -11.53 9.36
CA ALA A 23 19.83 -12.72 9.98
C ALA A 23 18.79 -13.84 10.18
N GLN A 24 17.56 -13.50 10.61
CA GLN A 24 16.46 -14.45 10.76
C GLN A 24 16.10 -15.14 9.43
N GLU A 25 16.19 -14.40 8.33
CA GLU A 25 15.93 -14.91 6.98
C GLU A 25 17.18 -15.54 6.32
N GLY A 26 18.34 -15.52 6.98
CA GLY A 26 19.59 -16.07 6.47
C GLY A 26 20.15 -15.30 5.26
N GLN A 27 19.84 -14.01 5.13
CA GLN A 27 20.22 -13.18 3.98
C GLN A 27 21.17 -12.04 4.40
N PRO A 28 22.05 -11.56 3.48
CA PRO A 28 22.78 -10.31 3.70
C PRO A 28 21.82 -9.12 3.85
N VAL A 29 22.15 -8.16 4.71
CA VAL A 29 21.35 -6.93 4.94
C VAL A 29 21.01 -6.21 3.64
N SER A 30 21.95 -6.09 2.71
CA SER A 30 21.71 -5.44 1.42
C SER A 30 20.70 -6.19 0.54
N ALA A 31 20.68 -7.52 0.60
CA ALA A 31 19.73 -8.34 -0.15
C ALA A 31 18.33 -8.24 0.47
N TRP A 32 18.25 -8.34 1.80
CA TRP A 32 17.01 -8.19 2.54
C TRP A 32 16.37 -6.81 2.31
N LEU A 33 17.16 -5.73 2.40
CA LEU A 33 16.68 -4.37 2.13
C LEU A 33 16.23 -4.20 0.68
N ALA A 34 16.96 -4.78 -0.29
CA ALA A 34 16.56 -4.72 -1.68
C ALA A 34 15.22 -5.44 -1.92
N ALA A 35 15.02 -6.61 -1.32
CA ALA A 35 13.78 -7.36 -1.39
C ALA A 35 12.61 -6.58 -0.77
N ALA A 36 12.79 -6.06 0.44
CA ALA A 36 11.78 -5.25 1.13
C ALA A 36 11.41 -3.99 0.33
N ALA A 37 12.40 -3.32 -0.28
CA ALA A 37 12.17 -2.16 -1.14
C ALA A 37 11.36 -2.52 -2.40
N VAL A 38 11.65 -3.65 -3.04
CA VAL A 38 10.89 -4.14 -4.19
C VAL A 38 9.46 -4.47 -3.80
N GLU A 39 9.26 -5.21 -2.71
CA GLU A 39 7.93 -5.57 -2.22
C GLU A 39 7.09 -4.31 -1.93
N LYS A 40 7.68 -3.34 -1.21
CA LYS A 40 7.01 -2.08 -0.90
C LYS A 40 6.65 -1.29 -2.16
N ALA A 41 7.55 -1.23 -3.14
CA ALA A 41 7.33 -0.53 -4.39
C ALA A 41 6.22 -1.21 -5.23
N GLN A 42 6.23 -2.54 -5.29
CA GLN A 42 5.21 -3.33 -6.00
C GLN A 42 3.84 -3.18 -5.35
N ALA A 43 3.75 -3.25 -4.02
CA ALA A 43 2.50 -3.02 -3.31
C ALA A 43 1.97 -1.61 -3.56
N ALA A 44 2.83 -0.59 -3.49
CA ALA A 44 2.44 0.79 -3.79
C ALA A 44 1.95 0.97 -5.24
N ALA A 45 2.61 0.34 -6.21
CA ALA A 45 2.20 0.33 -7.61
C ALA A 45 0.86 -0.37 -7.81
N ALA A 46 0.66 -1.54 -7.19
CA ALA A 46 -0.59 -2.29 -7.23
C ALA A 46 -1.75 -1.47 -6.63
N HIS A 47 -1.54 -0.79 -5.51
CA HIS A 47 -2.54 0.08 -4.90
C HIS A 47 -2.89 1.26 -5.80
N ALA A 48 -1.89 1.86 -6.46
CA ALA A 48 -2.12 2.96 -7.41
C ALA A 48 -2.93 2.50 -8.63
N ALA A 49 -2.55 1.36 -9.22
CA ALA A 49 -3.26 0.74 -10.34
C ALA A 49 -4.71 0.38 -9.95
N GLY A 50 -4.91 -0.24 -8.79
CA GLY A 50 -6.23 -0.58 -8.27
C GLY A 50 -7.14 0.64 -8.09
N ARG A 51 -6.62 1.74 -7.53
CA ARG A 51 -7.38 3.00 -7.43
C ARG A 51 -7.74 3.61 -8.78
N THR A 52 -6.89 3.43 -9.80
CA THR A 52 -7.21 3.89 -11.15
C THR A 52 -8.28 3.02 -11.78
N ALA A 53 -8.13 1.69 -11.74
CA ALA A 53 -9.12 0.76 -12.26
C ALA A 53 -10.51 0.93 -11.63
N VAL A 54 -10.58 1.15 -10.30
CA VAL A 54 -11.84 1.44 -9.62
C VAL A 54 -12.45 2.74 -10.13
N ARG A 55 -11.66 3.82 -10.31
CA ARG A 55 -12.18 5.09 -10.83
C ARG A 55 -12.74 4.96 -12.25
N GLU A 56 -12.07 4.20 -13.10
CA GLU A 56 -12.52 3.92 -14.48
C GLU A 56 -13.83 3.13 -14.46
N MET A 57 -13.90 2.04 -13.69
CA MET A 57 -15.11 1.23 -13.55
C MET A 57 -16.30 2.04 -13.01
N LEU A 58 -16.06 2.94 -12.05
CA LEU A 58 -17.10 3.83 -11.53
C LEU A 58 -17.56 4.84 -12.57
N ALA A 59 -16.63 5.41 -13.35
CA ALA A 59 -16.98 6.35 -14.42
C ALA A 59 -17.81 5.67 -15.53
N GLU A 60 -17.47 4.43 -15.90
CA GLU A 60 -18.25 3.62 -16.84
C GLU A 60 -19.66 3.35 -16.31
N TYR A 61 -19.78 2.91 -15.06
CA TYR A 61 -21.07 2.69 -14.41
C TYR A 61 -21.92 3.97 -14.41
N GLU A 62 -21.34 5.10 -14.00
CA GLU A 62 -22.07 6.37 -13.90
C GLU A 62 -22.48 6.94 -15.27
N ALA A 63 -21.69 6.67 -16.32
CA ALA A 63 -22.06 7.03 -17.68
C ALA A 63 -23.28 6.25 -18.19
N GLU A 64 -23.41 4.98 -17.81
CA GLU A 64 -24.51 4.11 -18.23
C GLU A 64 -25.78 4.27 -17.36
N HIS A 65 -25.62 4.48 -16.06
CA HIS A 65 -26.71 4.38 -15.07
C HIS A 65 -27.00 5.69 -14.33
N GLY A 66 -26.18 6.73 -14.54
CA GLY A 66 -26.20 7.95 -13.75
C GLY A 66 -25.40 7.82 -12.44
N PRO A 67 -25.33 8.90 -11.64
CA PRO A 67 -24.45 8.97 -10.48
C PRO A 67 -24.76 7.89 -9.44
N LEU A 68 -23.72 7.38 -8.78
CA LEU A 68 -23.88 6.41 -7.70
C LEU A 68 -24.70 7.00 -6.55
N PRO A 69 -25.81 6.35 -6.13
CA PRO A 69 -26.61 6.81 -5.00
C PRO A 69 -25.79 6.89 -3.71
N ASP A 70 -26.06 7.90 -2.89
CA ASP A 70 -25.36 8.11 -1.62
C ASP A 70 -25.55 6.96 -0.63
N GLU A 71 -26.70 6.29 -0.66
CA GLU A 71 -26.95 5.07 0.13
C GLU A 71 -26.01 3.93 -0.24
N SER A 72 -25.69 3.78 -1.53
CA SER A 72 -24.71 2.78 -1.98
C SER A 72 -23.30 3.13 -1.53
N ARG A 73 -22.93 4.42 -1.51
CA ARG A 73 -21.64 4.88 -0.97
C ARG A 73 -21.54 4.67 0.54
N GLN A 74 -22.63 4.90 1.29
CA GLN A 74 -22.68 4.62 2.73
C GLN A 74 -22.55 3.12 3.02
N ARG A 75 -23.28 2.27 2.29
CA ARG A 75 -23.16 0.81 2.44
C ARG A 75 -21.76 0.31 2.12
N ALA A 76 -21.12 0.83 1.07
CA ALA A 76 -19.73 0.48 0.74
C ALA A 76 -18.77 0.85 1.88
N ARG A 77 -18.89 2.04 2.47
CA ARG A 77 -18.09 2.45 3.63
C ARG A 77 -18.32 1.55 4.83
N GLN A 78 -19.58 1.24 5.14
CA GLN A 78 -19.92 0.35 6.26
C GLN A 78 -19.30 -1.04 6.07
N PHE A 79 -19.45 -1.62 4.88
CA PHE A 79 -18.85 -2.90 4.54
C PHE A 79 -17.32 -2.87 4.70
N MET A 80 -16.66 -1.81 4.22
CA MET A 80 -15.21 -1.70 4.35
C MET A 80 -14.74 -1.53 5.80
N MET A 81 -15.52 -0.85 6.66
CA MET A 81 -15.25 -0.80 8.11
C MET A 81 -15.41 -2.19 8.76
N GLU A 82 -16.50 -2.90 8.45
CA GLU A 82 -16.76 -4.26 8.97
C GLU A 82 -15.69 -5.27 8.52
N ALA A 83 -15.17 -5.11 7.31
CA ALA A 83 -14.08 -5.91 6.76
C ALA A 83 -12.68 -5.52 7.29
N GLY A 84 -12.58 -4.49 8.14
CA GLY A 84 -11.30 -3.97 8.66
C GLY A 84 -10.41 -3.32 7.60
N LEU A 85 -11.01 -2.84 6.49
CA LEU A 85 -10.31 -2.16 5.40
C LEU A 85 -10.28 -0.63 5.59
N LEU A 86 -11.14 -0.10 6.45
CA LEU A 86 -11.16 1.30 6.88
C LEU A 86 -11.05 1.35 8.41
N ASP A 87 -10.13 2.17 8.90
CA ASP A 87 -10.04 2.53 10.32
C ASP A 87 -10.86 3.81 10.58
N ASP A 88 -11.31 4.01 11.83
CA ASP A 88 -12.11 5.17 12.28
C ASP A 88 -11.47 6.55 11.94
N GLN A 89 -10.16 6.58 11.65
CA GLN A 89 -9.39 7.78 11.30
C GLN A 89 -9.65 8.32 9.88
N TRP A 90 -10.45 7.64 9.06
CA TRP A 90 -10.80 8.11 7.70
C TRP A 90 -11.64 9.40 7.66
N GLN A 91 -12.10 9.91 8.81
CA GLN A 91 -12.91 11.12 8.92
C GLN A 91 -12.13 12.44 8.72
N SER A 92 -10.79 12.43 8.67
CA SER A 92 -10.00 13.66 8.60
C SER A 92 -9.51 14.06 7.19
N ALA A 93 -9.89 13.34 6.14
CA ALA A 93 -9.56 13.69 4.76
C ALA A 93 -10.84 14.07 3.99
N GLY A 94 -11.38 15.23 4.32
CA GLY A 94 -12.41 15.94 3.55
C GLY A 94 -11.78 17.03 2.69
#